data_AF-A0A497LMZ8-F1
#
_entry.id   AF-A0A497LMZ8-F1
#
_cell.length_a   1.000
_cell.length_b   1.000
_cell.length_c   1.000
_cell.angle_alpha   90.00
_cell.angle_beta   90.00
_cell.angle_gamma   90.00
#
_symmetry.space_group_name_H-M   'P 1'
#
loop_
_entity.id
_entity.type
_entity.pdbx_description
1 polymer ?
#
loop_
_entity_poly.entity_id
_entity_poly.type
_entity_poly.pdbx_seq_one_letter_code
_entity_poly.pdbx_strand_id
1 'polypeptide(L)'
;MLTAILSRAVPSVWVESAGVVHWPSEELYFINVIPTHGDYWVRFKMRYPHYRRIALEYGAKDVDVACPVFPTLRQLLDWLIVTLDLSQGERALLHLWARM
;
A
#
# COMPACT_ATOMS: atom_id res chain seq x y z
N MET A 1 7.88 -7.18 7.08
CA MET A 1 8.03 -7.12 5.61
C MET A 1 7.44 -5.86 5.01
N LEU A 2 6.16 -5.55 5.23
CA LEU A 2 5.52 -4.36 4.67
C LEU A 2 6.29 -3.07 5.04
N THR A 3 6.72 -2.94 6.30
CA THR A 3 7.63 -1.87 6.76
C THR A 3 8.86 -1.71 5.88
N ALA A 4 9.55 -2.81 5.54
CA ALA A 4 10.78 -2.77 4.75
C ALA A 4 10.51 -2.39 3.29
N ILE A 5 9.43 -2.91 2.69
CA ILE A 5 9.00 -2.54 1.34
C ILE A 5 8.72 -1.04 1.26
N LEU A 6 7.96 -0.50 2.22
CA LEU A 6 7.59 0.92 2.24
C LEU A 6 8.76 1.84 2.58
N SER A 7 9.65 1.43 3.50
CA SER A 7 10.89 2.15 3.78
C SER A 7 11.75 2.32 2.53
N ARG A 8 11.84 1.27 1.70
CA ARG A 8 12.59 1.32 0.43
C ARG A 8 11.85 2.10 -0.65
N ALA A 9 10.52 2.00 -0.69
CA ALA A 9 9.71 2.69 -1.69
C ALA A 9 9.83 4.21 -1.58
N VAL A 10 9.83 4.76 -0.35
CA VAL A 10 9.94 6.20 -0.10
C VAL A 10 11.09 6.45 0.89
N PRO A 11 12.35 6.41 0.45
CA PRO A 11 13.51 6.46 1.34
C PRO A 11 13.69 7.81 2.05
N SER A 12 12.99 8.86 1.59
CA SER A 12 12.99 10.18 2.22
C SER A 12 12.08 10.29 3.45
N VAL A 13 11.34 9.23 3.80
CA VAL A 13 10.43 9.21 4.95
C VAL A 13 10.78 8.03 5.84
N TRP A 14 10.94 8.27 7.14
CA TRP A 14 11.15 7.21 8.11
C TRP A 14 9.86 6.40 8.29
N VAL A 15 9.97 5.07 8.18
CA VAL A 15 8.86 4.14 8.39
C VAL A 15 9.22 3.22 9.54
N GLU A 16 8.65 3.50 10.71
CA GLU A 16 8.85 2.68 11.90
C GLU A 16 8.08 1.36 11.78
N SER A 17 6.82 1.44 11.38
CA SER A 17 5.99 0.26 11.12
C SER A 17 4.95 0.53 10.04
N ALA A 18 4.56 -0.54 9.36
CA ALA A 18 3.44 -0.51 8.43
C ALA A 18 2.62 -1.78 8.55
N GLY A 19 1.30 -1.63 8.45
CA GLY A 19 0.35 -2.73 8.59
C GLY A 19 -0.88 -2.51 7.73
N VAL A 20 -1.53 -3.61 7.35
CA VAL A 20 -2.85 -3.53 6.72
C VAL A 20 -3.89 -3.31 7.81
N VAL A 21 -4.78 -2.36 7.59
CA VAL A 21 -5.94 -2.09 8.43
C VAL A 21 -7.19 -2.49 7.66
N HIS A 22 -8.06 -3.25 8.31
CA HIS A 22 -9.43 -3.47 7.87
C HIS A 22 -10.32 -2.44 8.58
N TRP A 23 -11.05 -1.63 7.82
CA TRP A 23 -12.02 -0.67 8.33
C TRP A 23 -13.41 -1.32 8.29
N PRO A 24 -13.94 -1.81 9.44
CA PRO A 24 -15.13 -2.67 9.42
C PRO A 24 -16.41 -1.95 8.98
N SER A 25 -16.58 -0.66 9.29
CA SER A 25 -17.80 0.05 8.88
C SER A 25 -17.91 0.27 7.37
N GLU A 26 -16.77 0.31 6.68
CA GLU A 26 -16.71 0.50 5.23
C GLU A 26 -16.45 -0.81 4.47
N GLU A 27 -16.07 -1.88 5.19
CA GLU A 27 -15.58 -3.15 4.61
C GLU A 27 -14.42 -2.92 3.63
N LEU A 28 -13.48 -2.04 4.00
CA LEU A 28 -12.34 -1.64 3.17
C LEU A 28 -10.99 -1.91 3.84
N TYR A 29 -9.97 -2.09 3.02
CA TYR A 29 -8.59 -2.34 3.41
C TYR A 29 -7.69 -1.20 2.96
N PHE A 30 -6.77 -0.78 3.83
CA PHE A 30 -5.70 0.17 3.49
C PHE A 30 -4.43 -0.14 4.26
N ILE A 31 -3.32 0.51 3.89
CA ILE A 31 -2.04 0.37 4.59
C ILE A 31 -1.84 1.59 5.49
N ASN A 32 -1.78 1.35 6.80
CA ASN A 32 -1.34 2.35 7.76
C ASN A 32 0.19 2.38 7.85
N VAL A 33 0.76 3.57 8.05
CA VAL A 33 2.20 3.80 8.16
C VAL A 33 2.46 4.71 9.35
N ILE A 34 3.35 4.28 10.24
CA ILE A 34 3.74 5.00 11.46
C ILE A 34 5.20 5.46 11.30
N PRO A 35 5.57 6.67 11.76
CA PRO A 35 4.74 7.59 12.55
C PRO A 35 3.85 8.53 11.73
N THR A 36 4.17 8.77 10.46
CA THR A 36 3.54 9.85 9.67
C THR A 36 2.80 9.30 8.45
N HIS A 37 1.59 8.78 8.68
CA HIS A 37 0.74 8.20 7.62
C HIS A 37 0.52 9.16 6.45
N GLY A 38 0.04 10.38 6.71
CA GLY A 38 -0.27 11.36 5.67
C GLY A 38 0.97 11.75 4.85
N ASP A 39 2.06 12.12 5.52
CA ASP A 39 3.29 12.56 4.86
C ASP A 39 3.92 11.46 4.01
N TYR A 40 3.92 10.22 4.51
CA TYR A 40 4.40 9.08 3.74
C TYR A 40 3.65 8.96 2.42
N TRP A 41 2.32 8.99 2.46
CA TRP A 41 1.51 8.81 1.26
C TRP A 41 1.59 10.00 0.30
N VAL A 42 1.73 11.23 0.80
CA VAL A 42 2.00 12.39 -0.06
C VAL A 42 3.30 12.19 -0.86
N ARG A 43 4.38 11.77 -0.18
CA ARG A 43 5.67 11.51 -0.84
C ARG A 43 5.63 10.31 -1.77
N PHE A 44 4.90 9.26 -1.39
CA PHE A 44 4.64 8.11 -2.25
C PHE A 44 3.98 8.53 -3.57
N LYS A 45 2.90 9.32 -3.50
CA LYS A 45 2.15 9.76 -4.68
C LYS A 45 2.99 10.65 -5.61
N MET A 46 3.88 11.47 -5.06
CA MET A 46 4.85 12.26 -5.85
C MET A 46 5.85 11.36 -6.58
N ARG A 47 6.33 10.29 -5.94
CA ARG A 47 7.31 9.37 -6.51
C ARG A 47 6.72 8.39 -7.51
N TYR A 48 5.47 7.98 -7.30
CA TYR A 48 4.75 7.00 -8.11
C TYR A 48 3.50 7.65 -8.74
N PRO A 49 3.63 8.55 -9.72
CA PRO A 49 2.49 9.31 -10.28
C PRO A 49 1.44 8.43 -10.95
N HIS A 50 1.80 7.19 -11.34
CA HIS A 50 0.87 6.22 -11.92
C HIS A 50 0.01 5.47 -10.89
N TYR A 51 0.25 5.66 -9.58
CA TYR A 51 -0.44 4.92 -8.51
C TYR A 51 -1.96 4.95 -8.67
N ARG A 52 -2.50 6.12 -9.07
CA ARG A 52 -3.95 6.38 -9.15
C ARG A 52 -4.60 5.52 -10.22
N ARG A 53 -4.01 5.48 -11.42
CA ARG A 53 -4.51 4.66 -12.53
C ARG A 53 -4.50 3.18 -12.15
N ILE A 54 -3.39 2.70 -11.59
CA ILE A 54 -3.25 1.29 -11.17
C ILE A 54 -4.24 0.97 -10.04
N ALA A 55 -4.42 1.87 -9.06
CA ALA A 55 -5.37 1.66 -7.97
C ALA A 55 -6.80 1.45 -8.50
N LEU A 56 -7.22 2.27 -9.46
CA LEU A 56 -8.53 2.14 -10.10
C LEU A 56 -8.66 0.83 -10.91
N GLU A 57 -7.62 0.43 -11.66
CA GLU A 57 -7.58 -0.85 -12.38
C GLU A 57 -7.73 -2.05 -11.43
N TYR A 58 -7.22 -1.93 -10.20
CA TYR A 58 -7.34 -2.95 -9.15
C TYR A 58 -8.58 -2.77 -8.25
N GLY A 59 -9.48 -1.83 -8.57
CA GLY A 59 -10.78 -1.69 -7.91
C GLY A 59 -10.79 -0.87 -6.63
N ALA A 60 -9.83 0.06 -6.45
CA ALA A 60 -9.86 1.01 -5.35
C ALA A 60 -11.19 1.78 -5.30
N LYS A 61 -11.70 2.04 -4.09
CA LYS A 61 -12.95 2.78 -3.86
C LYS A 61 -12.72 4.26 -3.66
N ASP A 62 -11.59 4.62 -3.08
CA ASP A 62 -11.13 6.00 -2.95
C ASP A 62 -9.60 6.03 -3.14
N VAL A 63 -9.14 6.98 -3.95
CA VAL A 63 -7.74 7.19 -4.33
C VAL A 63 -7.24 8.60 -3.96
N ASP A 64 -8.14 9.46 -3.50
CA ASP A 64 -7.90 10.87 -3.17
C ASP A 64 -7.62 11.05 -1.66
N VAL A 65 -7.88 10.01 -0.85
CA VAL A 65 -7.37 9.83 0.53
C VAL A 65 -5.87 9.52 0.60
N ALA A 66 -5.25 9.54 1.78
CA ALA A 66 -3.81 9.27 1.97
C ALA A 66 -3.37 7.93 1.33
N CYS A 67 -3.75 6.79 1.90
CA CYS A 67 -3.62 5.49 1.25
C CYS A 67 -4.89 5.18 0.44
N PRO A 68 -4.80 4.78 -0.84
CA PRO A 68 -5.95 4.21 -1.54
C PRO A 68 -6.56 3.04 -0.76
N VAL A 69 -7.89 2.95 -0.79
CA VAL A 69 -8.68 1.96 -0.05
C VAL A 69 -9.29 0.94 -1.01
N PHE A 70 -9.32 -0.34 -0.61
CA PHE A 70 -9.73 -1.45 -1.49
C PHE A 70 -10.75 -2.37 -0.81
N PRO A 71 -11.67 -3.00 -1.56
CA PRO A 71 -12.64 -3.94 -1.00
C PRO A 71 -12.03 -5.25 -0.47
N THR A 72 -10.84 -5.60 -0.94
CA THR A 72 -10.18 -6.84 -0.52
C THR A 72 -8.70 -6.61 -0.24
N LEU A 73 -8.18 -7.36 0.74
CA LEU A 73 -6.74 -7.44 1.00
C LEU A 73 -5.95 -7.80 -0.26
N ARG A 74 -6.47 -8.72 -1.08
CA ARG A 74 -5.79 -9.11 -2.33
C ARG A 74 -5.62 -7.93 -3.29
N GLN A 75 -6.67 -7.16 -3.54
CA GLN A 75 -6.61 -6.00 -4.42
C GLN A 75 -5.64 -4.94 -3.91
N LEU A 76 -5.63 -4.67 -2.61
CA LEU A 76 -4.67 -3.77 -1.97
C LEU A 76 -3.22 -4.22 -2.20
N LEU A 77 -2.93 -5.51 -1.98
CA LEU A 77 -1.58 -6.03 -2.15
C LEU A 77 -1.15 -6.09 -3.62
N ASP A 78 -2.04 -6.51 -4.52
CA ASP A 78 -1.74 -6.57 -5.95
C ASP A 78 -1.49 -5.15 -6.52
N TRP A 79 -2.26 -4.14 -6.08
CA TRP A 79 -1.97 -2.73 -6.39
C TRP A 79 -0.58 -2.30 -5.93
N LEU A 80 -0.20 -2.64 -4.69
CA LEU A 80 1.11 -2.27 -4.14
C LEU A 80 2.24 -2.94 -4.93
N ILE A 81 2.08 -4.23 -5.26
CA ILE A 81 3.05 -5.01 -6.04
C ILE A 81 3.31 -4.37 -7.39
N VAL A 82 2.25 -4.04 -8.13
CA VAL A 82 2.37 -3.46 -9.47
C VAL A 82 2.89 -2.02 -9.42
N THR A 83 2.43 -1.23 -8.44
CA THR A 83 2.86 0.18 -8.31
C THR A 83 4.33 0.30 -7.98
N LEU A 84 4.87 -0.63 -7.19
CA LEU A 84 6.28 -0.65 -6.78
C LEU A 84 7.18 -1.50 -7.66
N ASP A 85 6.63 -2.14 -8.70
CA ASP A 85 7.32 -3.10 -9.56
C ASP A 85 8.08 -4.17 -8.74
N LEU A 86 7.39 -4.75 -7.75
CA LEU A 86 8.01 -5.75 -6.87
C LEU A 86 8.36 -7.01 -7.65
N SER A 87 9.53 -7.56 -7.35
CA SER A 87 9.98 -8.82 -7.95
C SER A 87 9.04 -9.98 -7.64
N GLN A 88 9.12 -11.05 -8.44
CA GLN A 88 8.33 -12.27 -8.21
C GLN A 88 8.52 -12.85 -6.79
N GLY A 89 9.75 -12.78 -6.26
CA GLY A 89 10.06 -13.23 -4.91
C GLY A 89 9.38 -12.39 -3.83
N GLU A 90 9.41 -11.06 -3.98
CA GLU A 90 8.76 -10.14 -3.03
C GLU A 90 7.23 -10.25 -3.08
N ARG A 91 6.66 -10.42 -4.28
CA ARG A 91 5.24 -10.72 -4.45
C ARG A 91 4.84 -11.99 -3.70
N ALA A 92 5.59 -13.08 -3.90
CA ALA A 92 5.31 -14.36 -3.25
C ALA A 92 5.39 -14.24 -1.73
N LEU A 93 6.43 -13.59 -1.22
CA LEU A 93 6.61 -13.37 0.20
C LEU A 93 5.44 -12.53 0.77
N LEU A 94 5.09 -11.41 0.12
CA LEU A 94 4.02 -10.52 0.58
C LEU A 94 2.66 -11.23 0.68
N HIS A 95 2.31 -12.06 -0.31
CA HIS A 95 1.08 -12.86 -0.25
C HIS A 95 1.12 -13.97 0.80
N LEU A 96 2.29 -14.56 1.08
CA LEU A 96 2.44 -15.54 2.16
C LEU A 96 2.23 -14.89 3.52
N TRP A 97 2.85 -13.73 3.77
CA TRP A 97 2.67 -12.97 4.99
C TRP A 97 1.22 -12.56 5.22
N ALA A 98 0.50 -12.21 4.15
CA ALA A 98 -0.91 -11.83 4.23
C ALA A 98 -1.87 -12.99 4.58
N ARG A 99 -1.38 -14.23 4.63
CA ARG A 99 -2.14 -15.44 4.96
C ARG A 99 -1.83 -15.98 6.36
N MET A 100 -0.83 -15.41 7.03
CA MET A 100 -0.42 -15.76 8.39
C MET A 100 -1.14 -14.89 9.40
#